data_AF-A0A928AV03-F1
#
_entry.id   AF-A0A928AV03-F1
#
_cell.length_a   1.000
_cell.length_b   1.000
_cell.length_c   1.000
_cell.angle_alpha   90.00
_cell.angle_beta   90.00
_cell.angle_gamma   90.00
#
_symmetry.space_group_name_H-M   'P 1'
#
loop_
_entity.id
_entity.type
_entity.pdbx_description
1 polymer ?
#
loop_
_entity_poly.entity_id
_entity_poly.type
_entity_poly.pdbx_seq_one_letter_code
_entity_poly.pdbx_strand_id
1 'polypeptide(L)'
;MKRLLIVMALLVVGVAESSAQERIDALLNRDIGGVVNGYQCTKRIAVKRDPASGEVVKRVMEVVINNNKELAKQFIEAFKLDLPTSDVCEEQQRGKVYVATAVWLNPKRVYNISVTGSVVVINVQTIYREEEK
;
A
#
# COMPACT_ATOMS: atom_id res chain seq x y z
N MET A 1 16.45 16.76 -43.01
CA MET A 1 16.05 17.06 -41.62
C MET A 1 14.95 16.08 -41.19
N LYS A 2 15.34 14.93 -40.64
CA LYS A 2 14.44 13.93 -40.05
C LYS A 2 15.15 13.47 -38.78
N ARG A 3 14.52 13.62 -37.63
CA ARG A 3 14.82 13.02 -36.29
C ARG A 3 14.56 14.07 -35.21
N LEU A 4 13.33 14.17 -34.72
CA LEU A 4 13.05 14.68 -33.36
C LEU A 4 11.56 14.49 -32.99
N LEU A 5 11.07 13.25 -32.93
CA LEU A 5 9.69 12.96 -32.50
C LEU A 5 9.57 11.65 -31.68
N ILE A 6 10.55 11.34 -30.82
CA ILE A 6 10.46 10.17 -29.92
C ILE A 6 10.90 10.54 -28.49
N VAL A 7 10.43 11.66 -27.95
CA VAL A 7 10.71 11.99 -26.53
C VAL A 7 9.43 12.28 -25.72
N MET A 8 8.29 12.56 -26.35
CA MET A 8 7.06 12.88 -25.61
C MET A 8 6.15 11.69 -25.27
N ALA A 9 6.34 10.50 -25.85
CA ALA A 9 5.50 9.34 -25.55
C ALA A 9 5.89 8.59 -24.27
N LEU A 10 7.13 8.77 -23.77
CA LEU A 10 7.66 8.05 -22.60
C LEU A 10 7.39 8.75 -21.26
N LEU A 11 6.98 10.03 -21.27
CA LEU A 11 6.68 10.79 -20.05
C LEU A 11 5.23 10.64 -19.57
N VAL A 12 4.32 10.14 -20.41
CA VAL A 12 2.90 9.98 -20.05
C VAL A 12 2.65 8.72 -19.22
N VAL A 13 3.55 7.72 -19.30
CA VAL A 13 3.38 6.44 -18.59
C VAL A 13 3.73 6.57 -17.09
N GLY A 14 4.64 7.48 -16.72
CA GLY A 14 5.10 7.62 -15.33
C GLY A 14 4.21 8.47 -14.40
N VAL A 15 3.16 9.14 -14.92
CA VAL A 15 2.32 10.05 -14.11
C VAL A 15 1.04 9.37 -13.61
N ALA A 16 0.57 8.32 -14.30
CA ALA A 16 -0.61 7.55 -13.87
C ALA A 16 -0.33 6.61 -12.69
N GLU A 17 0.93 6.18 -12.49
CA GLU A 17 1.31 5.26 -11.41
C GLU A 17 1.25 5.91 -10.01
N SER A 18 1.32 7.24 -9.92
CA SER A 18 1.33 7.99 -8.65
C SER A 18 -0.07 8.27 -8.08
N SER A 19 -1.16 8.10 -8.83
CA SER A 19 -2.50 8.53 -8.38
C SER A 19 -3.33 7.42 -7.72
N ALA A 20 -3.09 6.16 -8.08
CA ALA A 20 -3.98 5.05 -7.71
C ALA A 20 -3.88 4.64 -6.22
N GLN A 21 -2.74 4.90 -5.57
CA GLN A 21 -2.44 4.41 -4.20
C GLN A 21 -1.94 5.52 -3.26
N GLU A 22 -2.08 6.78 -3.68
CA GLU A 22 -1.45 7.93 -3.04
C GLU A 22 -1.84 8.04 -1.56
N ARG A 23 -3.10 7.73 -1.23
CA ARG A 23 -3.65 8.00 0.11
C ARG A 23 -3.23 6.94 1.10
N ILE A 24 -3.31 5.67 0.70
CA ILE A 24 -2.87 4.57 1.54
C ILE A 24 -1.36 4.70 1.78
N ASP A 25 -0.57 4.97 0.73
CA ASP A 25 0.88 5.14 0.86
C ASP A 25 1.27 6.36 1.68
N ALA A 26 0.57 7.49 1.52
CA ALA A 26 0.81 8.68 2.33
C ALA A 26 0.61 8.37 3.82
N LEU A 27 -0.41 7.59 4.18
CA LEU A 27 -0.61 7.16 5.55
C LEU A 27 0.51 6.22 6.00
N LEU A 28 0.80 5.17 5.25
CA LEU A 28 1.83 4.18 5.61
C LEU A 28 3.24 4.78 5.75
N ASN A 29 3.55 5.82 4.99
CA ASN A 29 4.84 6.51 5.02
C ASN A 29 4.94 7.57 6.13
N ARG A 30 3.84 7.90 6.83
CA ARG A 30 3.94 8.69 8.06
C ARG A 30 4.80 7.97 9.09
N ASP A 31 5.32 8.72 10.04
CA ASP A 31 6.02 8.16 11.19
C ASP A 31 5.02 7.48 12.14
N ILE A 32 4.69 6.22 11.83
CA ILE A 32 3.72 5.40 12.57
C ILE A 32 4.45 4.42 13.52
N GLY A 33 5.68 4.74 13.92
CA GLY A 33 6.46 3.94 14.88
C GLY A 33 6.31 4.45 16.32
N GLY A 34 5.94 3.57 17.26
CA GLY A 34 5.97 3.89 18.69
C GLY A 34 4.64 4.42 19.22
N VAL A 35 4.69 5.48 20.04
CA VAL A 35 3.50 6.08 20.64
C VAL A 35 3.08 7.31 19.83
N VAL A 36 2.07 7.17 18.98
CA VAL A 36 1.51 8.29 18.20
C VAL A 36 0.29 8.82 18.95
N ASN A 37 0.34 10.06 19.44
CA ASN A 37 -0.75 10.69 20.21
C ASN A 37 -1.23 9.86 21.42
N GLY A 38 -0.32 9.15 22.10
CA GLY A 38 -0.66 8.28 23.24
C GLY A 38 -1.11 6.86 22.88
N TYR A 39 -1.15 6.52 21.59
CA TYR A 39 -1.58 5.22 21.09
C TYR A 39 -0.42 4.36 20.61
N GLN A 40 -0.47 3.06 20.91
CA GLN A 40 0.56 2.12 20.49
C GLN A 40 0.37 1.75 19.01
N CYS A 41 1.32 2.19 18.20
CA CYS A 41 1.43 1.84 16.79
C CYS A 41 2.69 1.01 16.57
N THR A 42 2.55 -0.13 15.92
CA THR A 42 3.66 -0.99 15.54
C THR A 42 3.78 -0.99 14.03
N LYS A 43 4.98 -0.72 13.51
CA LYS A 43 5.31 -0.81 12.09
C LYS A 43 6.48 -1.76 11.93
N ARG A 44 6.30 -2.83 11.16
CA ARG A 44 7.34 -3.81 10.82
C ARG A 44 7.54 -3.83 9.32
N ILE A 45 8.79 -3.87 8.89
CA ILE A 45 9.15 -3.94 7.48
C ILE A 45 10.14 -5.08 7.30
N ALA A 46 9.84 -5.98 6.37
CA ALA A 46 10.76 -6.99 5.89
C ALA A 46 11.05 -6.73 4.41
N VAL A 47 12.31 -6.83 4.01
CA VAL A 47 12.76 -6.62 2.63
C VAL A 47 13.51 -7.86 2.18
N LYS A 48 13.04 -8.47 1.09
CA LYS A 48 13.74 -9.54 0.40
C LYS A 48 14.55 -8.93 -0.74
N ARG A 49 15.82 -9.33 -0.82
CA ARG A 49 16.74 -8.91 -1.87
C ARG A 49 17.19 -10.11 -2.68
N ASP A 50 17.47 -9.87 -3.95
CA ASP A 50 18.20 -10.80 -4.80
C ASP A 50 19.61 -11.00 -4.21
N PRO A 51 20.04 -12.25 -3.94
CA PRO A 51 21.37 -12.50 -3.38
C PRO A 51 22.52 -12.18 -4.35
N ALA A 52 22.29 -12.24 -5.66
CA ALA A 52 23.28 -11.98 -6.69
C ALA A 52 23.39 -10.49 -7.03
N SER A 53 22.27 -9.80 -7.23
CA SER A 53 22.27 -8.37 -7.60
C SER A 53 22.16 -7.40 -6.42
N GLY A 54 21.69 -7.87 -5.25
CA GLY A 54 21.40 -7.01 -4.09
C GLY A 54 20.12 -6.16 -4.22
N GLU A 55 19.45 -6.23 -5.37
CA GLU A 55 18.23 -5.48 -5.67
C GLU A 55 17.06 -5.93 -4.80
N VAL A 56 16.14 -5.02 -4.49
CA VAL A 56 14.93 -5.36 -3.74
C VAL A 56 13.94 -6.06 -4.66
N VAL A 57 13.60 -7.30 -4.35
CA VAL A 57 12.61 -8.08 -5.13
C VAL A 57 11.21 -7.98 -4.53
N LYS A 58 11.13 -7.90 -3.19
CA LYS A 58 9.87 -7.84 -2.46
C LYS A 58 10.03 -7.07 -1.17
N ARG A 59 9.04 -6.23 -0.84
CA ARG A 59 8.90 -5.57 0.45
C ARG A 59 7.58 -6.00 1.08
N VAL A 60 7.62 -6.35 2.36
CA VAL A 60 6.43 -6.63 3.17
C VAL A 60 6.41 -5.62 4.31
N MET A 61 5.27 -4.98 4.53
CA MET A 61 5.04 -4.05 5.63
C MET A 61 3.80 -4.51 6.41
N GLU A 62 3.92 -4.53 7.73
CA GLU A 62 2.80 -4.70 8.65
C GLU A 62 2.68 -3.44 9.50
N VAL A 63 1.49 -2.86 9.56
CA VAL A 63 1.14 -1.76 10.46
C VAL A 63 0.00 -2.21 11.35
N VAL A 64 0.24 -2.18 12.66
CA VAL A 64 -0.76 -2.46 13.69
C VAL A 64 -1.01 -1.19 14.49
N ILE A 65 -2.25 -0.73 14.52
CA ILE A 65 -2.68 0.45 15.25
C ILE A 65 -3.64 -0.02 16.33
N ASN A 66 -3.33 0.30 17.58
CA ASN A 66 -4.18 -0.07 18.70
C ASN A 66 -4.74 1.17 19.38
N ASN A 67 -6.04 1.17 19.65
CA ASN A 67 -6.79 2.23 20.32
C ASN A 67 -6.84 3.60 19.63
N ASN A 68 -6.20 3.81 18.47
CA ASN A 68 -6.29 5.06 17.71
C ASN A 68 -7.44 5.00 16.67
N LYS A 69 -8.67 5.29 17.12
CA LYS A 69 -9.87 5.28 16.27
C LYS A 69 -9.81 6.26 15.10
N GLU A 70 -9.10 7.38 15.27
CA GLU A 70 -9.02 8.41 14.24
C GLU A 70 -8.12 7.97 13.09
N LEU A 71 -6.93 7.46 13.42
CA LEU A 71 -6.05 6.89 12.41
C LEU A 71 -6.69 5.67 11.73
N ALA A 72 -7.48 4.88 12.46
CA ALA A 72 -8.25 3.78 11.89
C ALA A 72 -9.25 4.25 10.82
N LYS A 73 -9.99 5.33 11.10
CA LYS A 73 -10.92 5.93 10.12
C LYS A 73 -10.19 6.45 8.90
N GLN A 74 -9.06 7.15 9.08
CA GLN A 74 -8.26 7.66 7.96
C GLN A 74 -7.79 6.54 7.04
N PHE A 75 -7.38 5.40 7.59
CA PHE A 75 -7.01 4.24 6.78
C PHE A 75 -8.21 3.65 6.03
N ILE A 76 -9.37 3.48 6.68
CA ILE A 76 -10.58 3.01 5.98
C ILE A 76 -10.96 3.96 4.85
N GLU A 77 -10.93 5.27 5.09
CA GLU A 77 -11.27 6.28 4.09
C GLU A 77 -10.29 6.28 2.93
N ALA A 78 -8.99 6.22 3.20
CA ALA A 78 -7.95 6.10 2.18
C ALA A 78 -8.16 4.84 1.32
N PHE A 79 -8.45 3.69 1.94
CA PHE A 79 -8.79 2.48 1.20
C PHE A 79 -10.02 2.69 0.32
N LYS A 80 -11.12 3.23 0.85
CA LYS A 80 -12.34 3.46 0.05
C LYS A 80 -12.14 4.38 -1.14
N LEU A 81 -11.26 5.36 -1.02
CA LEU A 81 -10.94 6.30 -2.10
C LEU A 81 -10.01 5.69 -3.15
N ASP A 82 -9.06 4.85 -2.75
CA ASP A 82 -8.06 4.25 -3.65
C ASP A 82 -8.60 2.96 -4.29
N LEU A 83 -9.47 2.20 -3.61
CA LEU A 83 -10.05 0.92 -4.05
C LEU A 83 -10.63 0.92 -5.48
N PRO A 84 -11.36 1.94 -5.96
CA PRO A 84 -11.89 1.98 -7.32
C PRO A 84 -10.82 1.93 -8.42
N THR A 85 -9.56 2.21 -8.08
CA THR A 85 -8.43 2.19 -9.02
C THR A 85 -7.66 0.86 -8.99
N SER A 86 -8.04 -0.07 -8.10
CA SER A 86 -7.39 -1.37 -7.99
C SER A 86 -7.82 -2.32 -9.12
N ASP A 87 -6.91 -3.20 -9.53
CA ASP A 87 -7.19 -4.25 -10.51
C ASP A 87 -8.05 -5.37 -9.91
N VAL A 88 -7.89 -5.64 -8.60
CA VAL A 88 -8.69 -6.60 -7.84
C VAL A 88 -9.06 -5.99 -6.50
N CYS A 89 -10.35 -6.01 -6.16
CA CYS A 89 -10.89 -5.54 -4.90
C CYS A 89 -11.80 -6.60 -4.29
N GLU A 90 -11.65 -6.84 -2.99
CA GLU A 90 -12.63 -7.53 -2.17
C GLU A 90 -12.85 -6.73 -0.89
N GLU A 91 -14.09 -6.28 -0.66
CA GLU A 91 -14.48 -5.54 0.54
C GLU A 91 -15.59 -6.31 1.26
N GLN A 92 -15.39 -6.55 2.56
CA GLN A 92 -16.38 -7.18 3.43
C GLN A 92 -16.58 -6.34 4.68
N GLN A 93 -17.84 -5.99 4.95
CA GLN A 93 -18.24 -5.36 6.21
C GLN A 93 -19.23 -6.26 6.95
N ARG A 94 -18.84 -6.75 8.13
CA ARG A 94 -19.70 -7.58 9.00
C ARG A 94 -19.78 -6.96 10.39
N GLY A 95 -20.90 -6.30 10.68
CA GLY A 95 -21.09 -5.57 11.93
C GLY A 95 -20.02 -4.48 12.11
N LYS A 96 -19.15 -4.64 13.11
CA LYS A 96 -18.06 -3.70 13.45
C LYS A 96 -16.71 -4.08 12.83
N VAL A 97 -16.67 -5.12 12.00
CA VAL A 97 -15.46 -5.60 11.34
C VAL A 97 -15.47 -5.13 9.89
N TYR A 98 -14.41 -4.45 9.50
CA TYR A 98 -14.13 -4.04 8.13
C TYR A 98 -12.91 -4.80 7.63
N VAL A 99 -13.03 -5.50 6.50
CA VAL A 99 -11.91 -6.16 5.84
C VAL A 99 -11.91 -5.73 4.39
N ALA A 100 -10.76 -5.31 3.88
CA ALA A 100 -10.61 -5.05 2.46
C ALA A 100 -9.25 -5.58 1.96
N THR A 101 -9.29 -6.13 0.75
CA THR A 101 -8.12 -6.55 -0.02
C THR A 101 -8.12 -5.77 -1.32
N ALA A 102 -7.00 -5.16 -1.66
CA ALA A 102 -6.81 -4.40 -2.89
C ALA A 102 -5.50 -4.81 -3.56
N VAL A 103 -5.56 -5.09 -4.86
CA VAL A 103 -4.41 -5.47 -5.67
C VAL A 103 -4.25 -4.49 -6.82
N TRP A 104 -3.05 -3.96 -6.96
CA TRP A 104 -2.59 -3.29 -8.16
C TRP A 104 -1.51 -4.14 -8.81
N LEU A 105 -1.46 -4.22 -10.14
CA LEU A 105 -0.54 -5.09 -10.86
C LEU A 105 0.74 -4.38 -11.32
N ASN A 106 0.75 -3.04 -11.35
CA ASN A 106 1.90 -2.26 -11.80
C ASN A 106 2.21 -1.04 -10.91
N PRO A 107 3.26 -1.07 -10.05
CA PRO A 107 3.97 -2.28 -9.62
C PRO A 107 3.02 -3.19 -8.82
N LYS A 108 3.26 -4.51 -8.84
CA LYS A 108 2.36 -5.45 -8.17
C LYS A 108 2.35 -5.21 -6.66
N ARG A 109 1.23 -4.76 -6.13
CA ARG A 109 1.03 -4.42 -4.73
C ARG A 109 -0.25 -5.02 -4.21
N VAL A 110 -0.15 -5.69 -3.07
CA VAL A 110 -1.28 -6.33 -2.40
C VAL A 110 -1.42 -5.69 -1.03
N TYR A 111 -2.53 -4.99 -0.84
CA TYR A 111 -2.92 -4.39 0.43
C TYR A 111 -4.03 -5.23 1.06
N ASN A 112 -3.89 -5.53 2.34
CA ASN A 112 -4.93 -6.15 3.15
C ASN A 112 -5.11 -5.28 4.39
N ILE A 113 -6.33 -4.81 4.63
CA ILE A 113 -6.70 -4.10 5.85
C ILE A 113 -7.76 -4.92 6.60
N SER A 114 -7.58 -5.01 7.92
CA SER A 114 -8.59 -5.49 8.84
C SER A 114 -8.76 -4.47 9.96
N VAL A 115 -9.98 -3.99 10.17
CA VAL A 115 -10.34 -3.10 11.27
C VAL A 115 -11.41 -3.76 12.12
N THR A 116 -11.09 -3.95 13.39
CA THR A 116 -12.00 -4.49 14.40
C THR A 116 -12.06 -3.54 15.59
N GLY A 117 -13.15 -2.77 15.70
CA GLY A 117 -13.28 -1.75 16.73
C GLY A 117 -12.24 -0.65 16.61
N SER A 118 -11.26 -0.63 17.52
CA SER A 118 -10.15 0.34 17.53
C SER A 118 -8.79 -0.27 17.13
N VAL A 119 -8.78 -1.54 16.72
CA VAL A 119 -7.59 -2.23 16.24
C VAL A 119 -7.60 -2.25 14.72
N VAL A 120 -6.52 -1.79 14.11
CA VAL A 120 -6.29 -1.86 12.66
C VAL A 120 -5.03 -2.66 12.41
N VAL A 121 -5.13 -3.62 11.49
CA VAL A 121 -3.99 -4.36 10.96
C VAL A 121 -3.96 -4.14 9.46
N ILE A 122 -2.84 -3.63 8.96
CA ILE A 122 -2.62 -3.41 7.53
C ILE A 122 -1.38 -4.19 7.13
N ASN A 123 -1.53 -5.07 6.16
CA ASN A 123 -0.46 -5.81 5.54
C ASN A 123 -0.31 -5.37 4.08
N VAL A 124 0.88 -4.91 3.72
CA VAL A 124 1.21 -4.50 2.36
C VAL A 124 2.35 -5.33 1.84
N GLN A 125 2.19 -5.85 0.64
CA GLN A 125 3.26 -6.51 -0.09
C GLN A 125 3.49 -5.76 -1.40
N THR A 126 4.71 -5.29 -1.62
CA THR A 126 5.15 -4.72 -2.90
C THR A 126 6.11 -5.69 -3.55
N ILE A 127 5.79 -6.13 -4.76
CA ILE A 127 6.57 -7.05 -5.57
C ILE A 127 7.14 -6.25 -6.74
N TYR A 128 8.46 -6.11 -6.77
CA TYR A 128 9.18 -5.36 -7.81
C TYR A 128 9.61 -6.26 -8.97
N ARG A 129 9.75 -7.56 -8.71
CA ARG A 129 10.06 -8.58 -9.71
C ARG A 129 9.36 -9.87 -9.32
N GLU A 130 8.63 -10.48 -10.26
CA GLU A 130 8.04 -11.80 -10.02
C GLU A 130 9.15 -12.85 -9.95
N GLU A 131 9.02 -13.78 -9.01
CA GLU A 131 9.98 -14.88 -8.89
C GLU A 131 9.59 -15.96 -9.89
N GLU A 132 10.55 -16.38 -10.73
CA GLU A 132 10.40 -17.60 -11.52
C GLU A 132 10.32 -18.79 -10.53
N LYS A 133 9.24 -19.58 -10.64
CA LYS A 133 8.98 -20.73 -9.76
C LYS A 133 9.78 -21.95 -10.16
#